data_AF-M1AKW8-F1
#
_entry.id   AF-M1AKW8-F1
#
_cell.length_a   1.000
_cell.length_b   1.000
_cell.length_c   1.000
_cell.angle_alpha   90.00
_cell.angle_beta   90.00
_cell.angle_gamma   90.00
#
_symmetry.space_group_name_H-M   'P 1'
#
loop_
_entity.id
_entity.type
_entity.pdbx_description
1 polymer ?
#
loop_
_entity_poly.entity_id
_entity_poly.type
_entity_poly.pdbx_seq_one_letter_code
_entity_poly.pdbx_strand_id
1 'polypeptide(L)'
;MRARDARCVNERSKKPTSEDLLQVLNDVSLGHLLSRFDGLDSTHEWSSVLSLGEQQRLAFGRLLLSKPTLALLDESTSALDEANEVI
;
A
#
# COMPACT_ATOMS: atom_id res chain seq x y z
N MET A 1 35.85 9.90 -16.33
CA MET A 1 34.71 9.81 -15.40
C MET A 1 33.93 8.55 -15.73
N ARG A 2 34.10 7.47 -14.95
CA ARG A 2 33.43 6.18 -15.18
C ARG A 2 32.04 6.20 -14.59
N ALA A 3 31.08 5.77 -15.41
CA ALA A 3 29.67 5.70 -15.13
C ALA A 3 29.33 4.47 -14.25
N ARG A 4 28.31 4.68 -13.40
CA ARG A 4 27.34 3.69 -12.92
C ARG A 4 27.87 2.55 -12.03
N ASP A 5 28.01 2.84 -10.74
CA ASP A 5 27.74 1.86 -9.69
C ASP A 5 26.22 1.78 -9.45
N ALA A 6 25.53 1.11 -10.37
CA ALA A 6 24.18 0.61 -10.09
C ALA A 6 24.35 -0.61 -9.18
N ARG A 7 24.44 -0.35 -7.87
CA ARG A 7 24.40 -1.40 -6.85
C ARG A 7 23.21 -2.32 -7.14
N CYS A 8 23.53 -3.60 -7.25
CA CYS A 8 22.60 -4.70 -7.44
C CYS A 8 21.38 -4.56 -6.53
N VAL A 9 20.23 -4.15 -7.09
CA VAL A 9 18.93 -4.32 -6.43
C VAL A 9 18.55 -5.79 -6.60
N ASN A 10 19.06 -6.63 -5.70
CA ASN A 10 18.57 -8.00 -5.55
C ASN A 10 18.51 -8.35 -4.07
N GLU A 11 17.73 -7.57 -3.32
CA GLU A 11 17.19 -8.05 -2.06
C GLU A 11 15.98 -8.91 -2.42
N ARG A 12 16.16 -10.24 -2.39
CA ARG A 12 15.09 -11.21 -2.61
C ARG A 12 13.90 -10.82 -1.72
N SER A 13 12.83 -10.34 -2.36
CA SER A 13 11.61 -9.90 -1.69
C SER A 13 11.08 -11.02 -0.81
N LYS A 14 11.39 -10.98 0.48
CA LYS A 14 10.83 -11.89 1.47
C LYS A 14 9.32 -11.73 1.36
N LYS A 15 8.58 -12.83 1.17
CA LYS A 15 7.12 -12.76 1.12
C LYS A 15 6.66 -12.13 2.44
N PRO A 16 5.88 -11.04 2.41
CA PRO A 16 5.39 -10.43 3.62
C PRO A 16 4.54 -11.44 4.38
N THR A 17 4.75 -11.49 5.69
CA THR A 17 3.99 -12.34 6.61
C THR A 17 2.61 -11.72 6.82
N SER A 18 1.62 -12.48 7.29
CA SER A 18 0.30 -11.94 7.62
C SER A 18 0.38 -10.76 8.61
N GLU A 19 1.32 -10.81 9.57
CA GLU A 19 1.59 -9.70 10.50
C GLU A 19 2.09 -8.43 9.78
N ASP A 20 2.98 -8.58 8.79
CA ASP A 20 3.46 -7.45 7.98
C ASP A 20 2.31 -6.82 7.20
N LEU A 21 1.38 -7.64 6.68
CA LEU A 21 0.20 -7.16 5.95
C LEU A 21 -0.76 -6.40 6.89
N LEU A 22 -1.00 -6.92 8.10
CA LEU A 22 -1.84 -6.26 9.11
C LEU A 22 -1.23 -4.91 9.52
N GLN A 23 0.07 -4.87 9.75
CA GLN A 23 0.77 -3.63 10.11
C GLN A 23 0.63 -2.59 8.99
N VAL A 24 0.90 -2.98 7.74
CA VAL A 24 0.80 -2.04 6.61
C VAL A 24 -0.62 -1.54 6.40
N LEU A 25 -1.64 -2.39 6.55
CA LEU A 25 -3.04 -1.94 6.47
C LEU A 25 -3.38 -0.90 7.55
N ASN A 26 -2.84 -1.04 8.77
CA ASN A 26 -2.98 -0.02 9.80
C ASN A 26 -2.23 1.27 9.44
N ASP A 27 -1.00 1.16 8.92
CA ASP A 27 -0.17 2.30 8.53
C ASP A 27 -0.83 3.15 7.43
N VAL A 28 -1.63 2.53 6.56
CA VAL A 28 -2.40 3.24 5.51
C VAL A 28 -3.85 3.51 5.90
N SER A 29 -4.22 3.38 7.18
CA SER A 29 -5.57 3.61 7.69
C SER A 29 -6.68 2.78 7.00
N LEU A 30 -6.35 1.55 6.62
CA LEU A 30 -7.26 0.57 6.02
C LEU A 30 -7.55 -0.62 6.94
N GLY A 31 -7.19 -0.54 8.23
CA GLY A 31 -7.43 -1.61 9.21
C GLY A 31 -8.91 -1.99 9.34
N HIS A 32 -9.84 -1.05 9.09
CA HIS A 32 -11.29 -1.31 9.12
C HIS A 32 -11.75 -2.28 8.03
N LEU A 33 -11.01 -2.41 6.92
CA LEU A 33 -11.37 -3.31 5.83
C LEU A 33 -11.37 -4.78 6.29
N LEU A 34 -10.52 -5.14 7.25
CA LEU A 34 -10.45 -6.50 7.79
C LEU A 34 -11.75 -6.92 8.48
N SER A 35 -12.33 -6.01 9.27
CA SER A 35 -13.62 -6.23 9.93
C SER A 35 -14.78 -6.22 8.93
N ARG A 36 -14.66 -5.44 7.84
CA ARG A 36 -15.69 -5.31 6.81
C ARG A 36 -15.75 -6.51 5.86
N PHE A 37 -14.62 -7.14 5.57
CA PHE A 37 -14.49 -8.20 4.55
C PHE A 37 -13.99 -9.54 5.09
N ASP A 38 -14.20 -9.84 6.37
CA ASP A 38 -13.89 -11.16 6.96
C ASP A 38 -12.40 -11.57 6.83
N GLY A 39 -11.50 -10.61 6.99
CA GLY A 39 -10.05 -10.85 7.06
C GLY A 39 -9.29 -10.78 5.72
N LEU A 40 -8.03 -11.24 5.75
CA LEU A 40 -7.07 -11.13 4.64
C LEU A 40 -7.29 -12.15 3.51
N ASP A 41 -8.02 -13.23 3.78
CA ASP A 41 -8.23 -14.32 2.82
C ASP A 41 -9.49 -14.12 1.94
N SER A 42 -10.18 -13.00 2.11
CA SER A 42 -11.38 -12.69 1.34
C SER A 42 -11.06 -12.28 -0.10
N THR A 43 -11.91 -12.74 -1.02
CA THR A 43 -11.79 -12.42 -2.44
C THR A 43 -13.01 -11.61 -2.87
N HIS A 44 -12.77 -10.36 -3.26
CA HIS A 44 -13.78 -9.43 -3.74
C HIS A 44 -13.31 -8.75 -5.03
N GLU A 45 -14.24 -8.14 -5.75
CA GLU A 45 -13.91 -7.26 -6.87
C GLU A 45 -13.56 -5.86 -6.30
N TRP A 46 -12.33 -5.74 -5.82
CA TRP A 46 -11.87 -4.59 -5.02
C TRP A 46 -12.02 -3.23 -5.71
N SER A 47 -12.02 -3.18 -7.04
CA SER A 47 -12.21 -1.94 -7.81
C SER A 47 -13.61 -1.35 -7.72
N SER A 48 -14.66 -2.16 -7.50
CA SER A 48 -16.02 -1.63 -7.24
C SER A 48 -16.30 -1.42 -5.76
N VAL A 49 -15.59 -2.14 -4.89
CA VAL A 49 -15.88 -2.18 -3.46
C VAL A 49 -15.15 -1.08 -2.68
N LEU A 50 -13.93 -0.76 -3.08
CA LEU A 50 -13.10 0.28 -2.46
C LEU A 50 -13.38 1.63 -3.12
N SER A 51 -13.50 2.67 -2.31
CA SER A 51 -13.51 4.05 -2.82
C SER A 51 -12.18 4.40 -3.50
N LEU A 52 -12.16 5.46 -4.31
CA LEU A 52 -10.95 5.92 -4.99
C LEU A 52 -9.82 6.25 -3.98
N GLY A 53 -10.15 6.87 -2.86
CA GLY A 53 -9.20 7.16 -1.78
C GLY A 53 -8.69 5.91 -1.04
N GLU A 54 -9.52 4.89 -0.87
CA GLU A 54 -9.08 3.60 -0.30
C GLU A 54 -8.17 2.84 -1.29
N GLN A 55 -8.47 2.86 -2.59
CA GLN A 55 -7.62 2.27 -3.62
C GLN A 55 -6.24 2.95 -3.66
N GLN A 56 -6.20 4.28 -3.52
CA GLN A 56 -4.95 5.03 -3.44
C GLN A 56 -4.15 4.71 -2.18
N ARG A 57 -4.80 4.62 -1.02
CA ARG A 57 -4.15 4.18 0.23
C ARG A 57 -3.61 2.77 0.15
N LEU A 58 -4.34 1.86 -0.50
CA LEU A 58 -3.85 0.51 -0.78
C LEU A 58 -2.62 0.52 -1.70
N ALA A 59 -2.57 1.43 -2.67
CA ALA A 59 -1.37 1.63 -3.51
C ALA A 59 -0.15 2.08 -2.69
N PHE A 60 -0.33 2.95 -1.68
CA PHE A 60 0.74 3.28 -0.73
C PHE A 60 1.15 2.07 0.11
N GLY A 61 0.19 1.24 0.56
CA GLY A 61 0.50 0.03 1.31
C GLY A 61 1.40 -0.91 0.49
N ARG A 62 1.10 -1.06 -0.80
CA ARG A 62 1.95 -1.82 -1.74
C ARG A 62 3.33 -1.19 -1.89
N LEU A 63 3.42 0.14 -1.95
CA LEU A 63 4.69 0.86 -1.99
C LEU A 63 5.53 0.55 -0.74
N LEU A 64 4.93 0.65 0.44
CA LEU A 64 5.58 0.38 1.73
C LEU A 64 6.08 -1.07 1.83
N LEU A 65 5.30 -2.04 1.37
CA LEU A 65 5.69 -3.46 1.34
C LEU A 65 6.84 -3.72 0.37
N SER A 66 6.81 -3.08 -0.81
CA SER A 66 7.83 -3.28 -1.84
C SER A 66 9.17 -2.60 -1.54
N LYS A 67 9.21 -1.67 -0.58
CA LYS A 67 10.40 -0.92 -0.15
C LYS A 67 11.28 -0.47 -1.34
N PRO A 68 10.73 0.24 -2.34
CA PRO A 68 11.48 0.63 -3.51
C PRO A 68 12.55 1.66 -3.14
N THR A 69 13.70 1.63 -3.82
CA THR A 69 14.76 2.62 -3.61
C THR A 69 14.34 4.03 -4.04
N LEU A 70 13.40 4.13 -4.98
CA LEU A 70 12.81 5.38 -5.46
C LEU A 70 11.38 5.12 -5.91
N ALA A 71 10.45 5.97 -5.51
CA ALA A 71 9.07 5.98 -5.95
C ALA A 71 8.72 7.36 -6.50
N LEU A 72 8.16 7.43 -7.70
CA LEU A 72 7.57 8.65 -8.25
C LEU A 72 6.06 8.56 -8.09
N LEU A 73 5.48 9.57 -7.44
CA LEU A 73 4.06 9.65 -7.16
C LEU A 73 3.55 10.91 -7.85
N ASP A 74 2.56 10.76 -8.72
CA ASP A 74 1.90 11.88 -9.39
C ASP A 74 0.50 12.05 -8.82
N GLU A 75 0.12 13.29 -8.51
CA GLU A 75 -1.18 13.67 -7.93
C GLU A 75 -1.63 12.85 -6.70
N SER A 76 -0.67 12.37 -5.91
CA SER A 76 -0.87 11.34 -4.89
C SER A 76 -1.51 11.82 -3.58
N THR A 77 -2.06 13.03 -3.55
CA THR A 77 -2.87 13.53 -2.43
C THR A 77 -4.28 13.92 -2.84
N SER A 78 -4.61 13.86 -4.14
CA SER A 78 -5.90 14.28 -4.69
C SER A 78 -7.09 13.53 -4.07
N ALA A 79 -6.99 12.20 -3.90
CA ALA A 79 -8.06 11.39 -3.30
C ALA A 79 -7.90 11.10 -1.80
N LEU A 80 -6.89 11.69 -1.13
CA LEU A 80 -6.70 11.54 0.32
C LEU A 80 -7.49 12.59 1.13
N ASP A 81 -7.78 13.74 0.53
CA ASP A 81 -8.34 14.91 1.23
C ASP A 81 -9.79 14.70 1.71
N GLU A 82 -10.54 13.79 1.08
CA GLU A 82 -11.96 13.55 1.42
C GLU A 82 -12.18 12.62 2.62
N ALA A 83 -11.15 11.93 3.11
CA ALA A 83 -11.37 10.72 3.92
C ALA A 83 -10.72 10.72 5.30
N ASN A 84 -10.42 11.88 5.87
CA ASN A 84 -9.93 12.01 7.25
C ASN A 84 -10.62 13.10 8.08
N GLU A 85 -11.78 13.59 7.66
CA GLU A 85 -12.68 14.29 8.57
C GLU A 85 -13.55 13.27 9.31
N VAL A 86 -13.55 13.36 10.65
CA VAL A 86 -14.40 12.66 11.63
C VAL A 86 -13.86 11.30 12.13
N ILE A 87 -12.97 11.33 13.15
CA ILE A 87 -13.25 11.23 14.61
C ILE A 87 -11.94 11.45 15.39
#